data_AF-A0A2E0J2S3-F1
#
_entry.id   AF-A0A2E0J2S3-F1
#
_cell.length_a   1.000
_cell.length_b   1.000
_cell.length_c   1.000
_cell.angle_alpha   90.00
_cell.angle_beta   90.00
_cell.angle_gamma   90.00
#
_symmetry.space_group_name_H-M   'P 1'
#
loop_
_entity.id
_entity.type
_entity.pdbx_description
1 polymer ?
#
loop_
_entity_poly.entity_id
_entity_poly.type
_entity_poly.pdbx_seq_one_letter_code
_entity_poly.pdbx_strand_id
1 'polypeptide(L)'
;NTVNQLRILGRWMRMLTIPNQSSVPKAFNEFDEAGRMKASPYYDRVVDVMEELVKFTYLLRGQSDYLTERYSERRESPEALSKRVNQASI
;
A
#
# COMPACT_ATOMS: atom_id res chain seq x y z
N ASN A 1 7.26 14.07 -3.21
CA ASN A 1 7.29 14.05 -1.74
C ASN A 1 7.21 12.59 -1.26
N THR A 2 7.46 12.31 0.01
CA THR A 2 7.64 10.94 0.53
C THR A 2 6.43 10.04 0.32
N VAL A 3 5.23 10.45 0.73
CA VAL A 3 4.00 9.63 0.62
C VAL A 3 3.65 9.28 -0.82
N ASN A 4 3.94 10.19 -1.78
CA ASN A 4 3.73 9.90 -3.20
C ASN A 4 4.70 8.81 -3.71
N GLN A 5 5.96 8.84 -3.27
CA GLN A 5 6.93 7.80 -3.64
C GLN A 5 6.61 6.46 -2.99
N LEU A 6 6.18 6.47 -1.72
CA LEU A 6 5.72 5.25 -1.04
C LEU A 6 4.48 4.64 -1.72
N ARG A 7 3.56 5.46 -2.24
CA ARG A 7 2.41 4.97 -3.02
C ARG A 7 2.84 4.25 -4.30
N ILE A 8 3.82 4.82 -5.03
CA ILE A 8 4.39 4.20 -6.22
C ILE A 8 5.10 2.89 -5.85
N LEU A 9 5.84 2.87 -4.74
CA LEU A 9 6.47 1.65 -4.23
C LEU A 9 5.43 0.57 -3.89
N GLY A 10 4.34 0.91 -3.21
CA GLY A 10 3.25 -0.02 -2.90
C GLY A 10 2.67 -0.68 -4.17
N ARG A 11 2.54 0.09 -5.27
CA ARG A 11 2.15 -0.46 -6.58
C ARG A 11 3.16 -1.50 -7.07
N TRP A 12 4.46 -1.20 -6.98
CA TRP A 12 5.52 -2.15 -7.40
C TRP A 12 5.51 -3.43 -6.56
N MET A 13 5.19 -3.31 -5.27
CA MET A 13 5.01 -4.45 -4.35
C MET A 13 3.69 -5.20 -4.55
N ARG A 14 2.87 -4.83 -5.56
CA ARG A 14 1.54 -5.38 -5.83
C ARG A 14 0.57 -5.24 -4.63
N MET A 15 0.74 -4.21 -3.81
CA MET A 15 -0.14 -3.91 -2.67
C MET A 15 -1.35 -3.08 -3.08
N LEU A 16 -2.47 -3.29 -2.39
CA LEU A 16 -3.63 -2.38 -2.43
C LEU A 16 -3.39 -1.21 -1.47
N THR A 17 -2.71 -0.18 -1.97
CA THR A 17 -2.46 1.05 -1.21
C THR A 17 -3.75 1.86 -1.09
N ILE A 18 -4.27 2.01 0.12
CA ILE A 18 -5.53 2.73 0.38
C ILE A 18 -5.48 4.20 -0.09
N PRO A 19 -6.62 4.81 -0.45
CA PRO A 19 -6.68 6.20 -0.90
C PRO A 19 -6.16 7.20 0.14
N ASN A 20 -6.62 7.10 1.39
CA ASN A 20 -6.33 8.07 2.42
C ASN A 20 -4.87 7.98 2.89
N GLN A 21 -4.31 9.12 3.32
CA GLN A 21 -2.93 9.23 3.78
C GLN A 21 -2.76 10.37 4.78
N SER A 22 -1.75 10.25 5.64
CA SER A 22 -1.38 11.28 6.60
C SER A 22 -0.02 11.90 6.26
N SER A 23 0.07 13.22 6.39
CA SER A 23 1.28 14.01 6.23
C SER A 23 1.26 15.14 7.26
N VAL A 24 2.10 15.02 8.29
CA VAL A 24 2.12 15.93 9.43
C VAL A 24 3.25 16.95 9.27
N PRO A 25 2.96 18.22 8.94
CA PRO A 25 3.98 19.26 8.82
C PRO A 25 4.51 19.65 10.21
N LYS A 26 5.79 20.04 10.28
CA LYS A 26 6.45 20.45 11.54
C LYS A 26 6.16 19.47 12.68
N ALA A 27 6.32 18.17 12.43
CA ALA A 27 5.93 17.10 13.34
C ALA A 27 6.42 17.32 14.79
N PHE A 28 7.60 17.92 15.00
CA PHE A 28 8.13 18.25 16.33
C PHE A 28 7.20 19.12 17.19
N ASN A 29 6.25 19.86 16.60
CA ASN A 29 5.24 20.64 17.34
C ASN A 29 3.99 19.81 17.71
N GLU A 30 3.76 18.69 17.03
CA GLU A 30 2.54 17.88 17.15
C GLU A 30 2.64 16.78 18.21
N PHE A 31 3.78 16.66 18.88
CA PHE A 31 3.98 15.72 19.99
C PHE A 31 4.21 16.46 21.31
N ASP A 32 3.74 15.89 22.41
CA ASP A 32 4.02 16.36 23.76
C ASP A 32 5.36 15.81 24.30
N GLU A 33 5.73 16.19 25.52
CA GLU A 33 6.99 15.77 26.16
C GLU A 33 7.06 14.26 26.41
N ALA A 34 5.91 13.58 26.51
CA ALA A 34 5.82 12.13 26.65
C ALA A 34 5.85 11.40 25.29
N GLY A 35 6.01 12.13 24.18
CA GLY A 35 6.01 11.57 22.82
C GLY A 35 4.64 11.15 22.31
N ARG A 36 3.55 11.64 22.93
CA ARG A 36 2.18 11.40 22.46
C ARG A 36 1.80 12.50 21.48
N MET A 37 1.14 12.09 20.39
CA MET A 37 0.60 13.04 19.43
C MET A 37 -0.54 13.83 20.10
N LYS A 38 -0.51 15.16 19.96
CA LYS A 38 -1.52 16.06 20.49
C LYS A 38 -2.85 15.86 19.75
N ALA A 39 -3.96 16.18 20.42
CA ALA A 39 -5.26 16.26 19.76
C ALA A 39 -5.24 17.40 18.73
N SER A 40 -5.24 17.06 17.45
CA SER A 40 -5.18 18.01 16.34
C SER A 40 -5.83 17.42 15.08
N PRO A 41 -6.14 18.23 14.05
CA PRO A 41 -6.66 17.70 12.78
C PRO A 41 -5.71 16.69 12.11
N TYR A 42 -4.41 16.72 12.44
CA TYR A 42 -3.45 15.72 11.97
C TYR A 42 -3.63 14.38 12.68
N TYR A 43 -3.96 14.39 13.97
CA TYR A 43 -4.31 13.18 14.71
C TYR A 43 -5.58 12.55 14.16
N ASP A 44 -6.63 13.36 13.94
CA ASP A 44 -7.89 12.89 13.35
C ASP A 44 -7.65 12.22 11.98
N ARG A 45 -6.77 12.80 11.14
CA ARG A 45 -6.38 12.16 9.88
C ARG A 45 -5.67 10.82 10.08
N VAL A 46 -4.83 10.67 11.10
CA VAL A 46 -4.20 9.38 11.41
C VAL A 46 -5.26 8.36 11.80
N VAL A 47 -6.28 8.76 12.58
CA VAL A 47 -7.42 7.89 12.92
C VAL A 47 -8.16 7.47 11.66
N ASP A 48 -8.52 8.38 10.77
CA ASP A 48 -9.21 8.06 9.50
C ASP A 48 -8.42 7.06 8.65
N VAL A 49 -7.09 7.23 8.56
CA VAL A 49 -6.21 6.33 7.79
C VAL A 49 -6.18 4.94 8.39
N MET A 50 -6.12 4.82 9.72
CA MET A 50 -6.12 3.52 10.39
C MET A 50 -7.49 2.84 10.29
N GLU A 51 -8.57 3.61 10.41
CA GLU A 51 -9.93 3.12 10.23
C GLU A 51 -10.13 2.57 8.81
N GLU A 52 -9.72 3.34 7.78
CA GLU A 52 -9.78 2.93 6.39
C GLU A 52 -8.91 1.68 6.13
N LEU A 53 -7.69 1.64 6.64
CA LEU A 53 -6.80 0.49 6.50
C LEU A 53 -7.44 -0.79 7.03
N VAL A 54 -8.04 -0.74 8.21
CA VAL A 54 -8.71 -1.90 8.83
C VAL A 54 -9.93 -2.32 7.99
N LYS A 55 -10.77 -1.38 7.56
CA LYS A 55 -11.93 -1.65 6.69
C LYS A 55 -11.52 -2.36 5.39
N PHE A 56 -10.51 -1.83 4.69
CA PHE A 56 -9.98 -2.46 3.47
C PHE A 56 -9.34 -3.82 3.75
N THR A 57 -8.61 -3.97 4.84
CA THR A 57 -8.01 -5.25 5.22
C THR A 57 -9.09 -6.32 5.45
N TYR A 58 -10.15 -5.99 6.19
CA TYR A 58 -11.27 -6.91 6.40
C TYR A 58 -11.97 -7.27 5.09
N LEU A 59 -12.16 -6.30 4.19
CA LEU A 59 -12.77 -6.53 2.88
C LEU A 59 -11.93 -7.48 2.00
N LEU A 60 -10.60 -7.35 2.03
CA LEU A 60 -9.72 -7.96 1.03
C LEU A 60 -9.07 -9.27 1.48
N ARG A 61 -8.80 -9.44 2.79
CA ARG A 61 -7.96 -10.55 3.29
C ARG A 61 -8.47 -11.96 2.96
N GLY A 62 -9.79 -12.13 2.80
CA GLY A 62 -10.41 -13.41 2.45
C GLY A 62 -10.54 -13.68 0.95
N GLN A 63 -10.15 -12.72 0.11
CA GLN A 63 -10.33 -12.76 -1.35
C GLN A 63 -9.01 -12.60 -2.12
N SER A 64 -7.87 -12.61 -1.41
CA SER A 64 -6.55 -12.32 -1.99
C SER A 64 -6.19 -13.28 -3.14
N ASP A 65 -6.48 -14.58 -2.98
CA ASP A 65 -6.16 -15.58 -3.99
C ASP A 65 -6.91 -15.30 -5.29
N TYR A 66 -8.21 -15.03 -5.21
CA TYR A 66 -9.03 -14.67 -6.36
C TYR A 66 -8.58 -13.34 -7.00
N LEU A 67 -8.32 -12.31 -6.19
CA LEU A 67 -7.89 -11.00 -6.69
C LEU A 67 -6.50 -11.03 -7.37
N THR A 68 -5.67 -12.00 -7.00
CA THR A 68 -4.33 -12.16 -7.56
C THR A 68 -4.26 -13.21 -8.68
N GLU A 69 -5.38 -13.85 -9.02
CA GLU A 69 -5.50 -14.81 -10.11
C GLU A 69 -5.55 -14.11 -11.47
N ARG A 70 -4.38 -13.86 -12.08
CA ARG A 70 -4.29 -13.03 -13.30
C ARG A 70 -4.47 -13.84 -14.57
N TYR A 71 -5.22 -13.26 -15.52
CA TYR A 71 -5.41 -13.84 -16.85
C TYR A 71 -4.09 -14.12 -17.59
N SER A 72 -3.12 -13.21 -17.53
CA SER A 72 -1.80 -13.41 -18.16
C SER A 72 -1.04 -14.58 -17.56
N GLU A 73 -1.17 -14.82 -16.26
CA GLU A 73 -0.54 -15.93 -15.54
C GLU A 73 -1.23 -17.27 -15.87
N ARG A 74 -2.55 -17.26 -16.13
CA ARG A 74 -3.29 -18.44 -16.63
C ARG A 74 -3.01 -18.80 -18.08
N ARG A 75 -2.76 -17.81 -18.93
CA ARG A 75 -2.53 -18.03 -20.38
C ARG A 75 -1.18 -18.63 -20.70
N GLU A 76 -0.21 -18.48 -19.81
CA GLU A 76 1.19 -18.80 -20.10
C GLU A 76 1.56 -20.11 -19.42
N SER A 77 2.08 -21.09 -20.18
CA SER A 77 2.64 -22.29 -19.55
C SER A 77 3.87 -21.90 -18.75
N PRO A 78 4.18 -22.58 -17.63
CA PRO A 78 5.40 -22.34 -16.87
C PRO A 78 6.67 -22.36 -17.73
N GLU A 79 6.74 -23.23 -18.76
CA GLU A 79 7.86 -23.23 -19.71
C GLU A 79 7.90 -22.01 -20.62
N ALA A 80 6.74 -21.51 -21.08
CA ALA A 80 6.65 -20.32 -21.92
C ALA A 80 7.06 -19.04 -21.14
N LEU A 81 6.65 -18.95 -19.87
CA LEU A 81 7.04 -17.86 -18.97
C LEU A 81 8.55 -17.86 -18.71
N SER A 82 9.11 -19.03 -18.39
CA SER A 82 10.55 -19.19 -18.18
C SER A 82 11.36 -18.80 -19.44
N LYS A 83 10.92 -19.19 -20.63
CA LYS A 83 11.57 -18.81 -21.89
C LYS A 83 11.54 -17.31 -22.15
N ARG A 84 10.42 -16.62 -21.88
CA ARG A 84 10.31 -15.16 -22.10
C ARG A 84 11.17 -14.36 -21.12
N VAL A 85 11.15 -14.72 -19.84
CA VAL A 85 11.91 -13.99 -18.80
C VAL A 85 13.42 -14.15 -18.97
N ASN A 86 13.88 -15.27 -19.56
CA ASN A 86 15.29 -15.54 -19.80
C ASN A 86 15.82 -15.07 -21.16
N GLN A 87 15.06 -14.25 -21.91
CA GLN A 87 15.60 -13.62 -23.13
C GLN A 87 16.61 -12.52 -22.76
N ALA A 88 17.83 -12.63 -23.28
CA ALA A 88 18.96 -11.75 -22.94
C ALA A 88 18.83 -10.31 -23.47
N SER A 89 17.77 -10.00 -24.21
CA SER A 89 17.46 -8.68 -24.73
C SER A 89 16.00 -8.66 -25.20
N ILE A 90 15.31 -7.55 -24.93
CA ILE A 90 14.01 -7.20 -25.55
C ILE A 90 14.24 -6.88 -27.02
#